data_AF-A0A1V6INQ8-F1
#
_entry.id   AF-A0A1V6INQ8-F1
#
_cell.length_a   1.000
_cell.length_b   1.000
_cell.length_c   1.000
_cell.angle_alpha   90.00
_cell.angle_beta   90.00
_cell.angle_gamma   90.00
#
_symmetry.space_group_name_H-M   'P 1'
#
loop_
_entity.id
_entity.type
_entity.pdbx_description
1 polymer ?
#
loop_
_entity_poly.entity_id
_entity_poly.type
_entity_poly.pdbx_seq_one_letter_code
_entity_poly.pdbx_strand_id
1 'polypeptide(L)' 'MVRNIIGTLIEVGRGKRQPEEMKLIIESKNRNIAGATAPACGLFLKEVKY' A
#
# COMPACT_ATOMS: atom_id res chain seq x y z
N MET A 1 -5.13 5.83 -1.45
CA MET A 1 -5.79 4.51 -1.51
C MET A 1 -4.90 3.47 -2.21
N VAL A 2 -4.78 3.41 -3.56
CA VAL A 2 -3.90 2.42 -4.23
C VAL A 2 -2.40 2.61 -3.92
N ARG A 3 -1.85 3.82 -4.16
CA ARG A 3 -0.43 4.12 -3.91
C ARG A 3 0.00 3.97 -2.44
N ASN A 4 -0.93 4.06 -1.50
CA ASN A 4 -0.64 3.84 -0.07
C ASN A 4 -0.51 2.33 0.24
N ILE A 5 -1.37 1.51 -0.36
CA ILE A 5 -1.31 0.06 -0.24
C ILE A 5 0.01 -0.44 -0.85
N ILE A 6 0.31 -0.03 -2.09
CA ILE A 6 1.56 -0.40 -2.77
C ILE A 6 2.79 0.06 -1.98
N GLY A 7 2.76 1.26 -1.40
CA GLY A 7 3.82 1.76 -0.54
C GLY A 7 4.17 0.82 0.62
N THR A 8 3.14 0.35 1.31
CA THR A 8 3.29 -0.63 2.41
C THR A 8 3.77 -1.99 1.90
N LEU A 9 3.23 -2.46 0.78
CA LEU A 9 3.65 -3.74 0.18
C LEU A 9 5.12 -3.73 -0.28
N ILE A 10 5.63 -2.58 -0.72
CA ILE A 10 7.05 -2.41 -1.05
C ILE A 10 7.93 -2.59 0.20
N GLU A 11 7.51 -2.08 1.36
CA GLU A 11 8.24 -2.27 2.62
C GLU A 11 8.24 -3.75 3.04
N VAL A 12 7.11 -4.43 2.89
CA VAL A 12 6.99 -5.88 3.12
C VAL A 12 7.90 -6.67 2.17
N GLY A 13 7.85 -6.39 0.87
CA GLY A 13 8.68 -7.07 -0.13
C GLY A 13 10.18 -6.80 0.04
N ARG A 14 10.56 -5.74 0.75
CA ARG A 14 11.94 -5.42 1.14
C ARG A 14 12.34 -5.99 2.51
N GLY A 15 11.45 -6.72 3.18
CA GLY A 15 11.68 -7.28 4.52
C GLY A 15 11.71 -6.25 5.65
N LYS A 16 11.22 -5.01 5.41
CA LYS A 16 11.19 -3.95 6.43
C LYS A 16 9.97 -4.06 7.36
N ARG A 17 8.97 -4.84 6.95
CA ARG A 17 7.74 -5.13 7.69
C ARG A 17 7.33 -6.57 7.46
N GLN A 18 6.61 -7.13 8.41
CA GLN A 18 6.03 -8.46 8.26
C GLN A 18 4.73 -8.40 7.44
N PRO A 19 4.44 -9.41 6.60
CA PRO A 19 3.19 -9.47 5.83
C PRO A 19 1.93 -9.37 6.70
N GLU A 20 1.97 -9.92 7.92
CA GLU A 20 0.85 -9.95 8.86
C GLU A 20 0.43 -8.55 9.32
N GLU A 21 1.36 -7.59 9.35
CA GLU A 21 1.07 -6.19 9.69
C GLU A 21 0.11 -5.54 8.70
N MET A 22 0.03 -6.02 7.46
CA MET A 22 -0.87 -5.45 6.46
C MET A 22 -2.33 -5.55 6.89
N LYS A 23 -2.71 -6.62 7.59
CA LYS A 23 -4.07 -6.79 8.13
C LYS A 23 -4.38 -5.74 9.19
N LEU A 24 -3.46 -5.55 10.14
CA LEU A 24 -3.57 -4.52 11.19
C LEU A 24 -3.69 -3.12 10.59
N ILE A 25 -2.91 -2.82 9.55
CA ILE A 25 -2.94 -1.52 8.87
C ILE A 25 -4.30 -1.24 8.24
N ILE A 26 -4.89 -2.23 7.57
CA ILE A 26 -6.22 -2.10 6.96
C ILE A 26 -7.31 -1.93 8.03
N GLU A 27 -7.28 -2.75 9.08
CA GLU A 27 -8.27 -2.74 10.16
C GLU A 27 -8.23 -1.44 10.97
N SER A 28 -7.04 -0.88 11.20
CA SER A 28 -6.87 0.38 11.93
C SER A 28 -7.53 1.59 11.27
N LYS A 29 -7.77 1.54 9.95
CA LYS A 29 -8.19 2.68 9.12
C LYS A 29 -7.32 3.94 9.30
N ASN A 30 -6.10 3.79 9.78
CA ASN A 30 -5.20 4.90 10.11
C ASN A 30 -4.09 5.01 9.07
N ARG A 31 -4.05 6.15 8.34
CA ARG A 31 -3.02 6.38 7.32
C ARG A 31 -1.61 6.47 7.90
N ASN A 32 -1.47 6.91 9.15
CA ASN A 32 -0.17 7.17 9.75
C ASN A 32 0.65 5.90 10.00
N ILE A 33 -0.01 4.74 10.08
CA ILE A 33 0.68 3.46 10.30
C ILE A 33 1.03 2.72 9.01
N ALA A 34 0.48 3.14 7.88
CA ALA A 34 0.81 2.62 6.56
C ALA A 34 2.16 3.16 6.04
N GLY A 35 2.78 2.42 5.12
CA GLY A 35 4.06 2.79 4.51
C GLY A 35 4.03 4.11 3.72
N ALA A 36 5.21 4.53 3.26
CA ALA A 36 5.35 5.74 2.45
C ALA A 36 4.49 5.66 1.17
N THR A 37 3.87 6.76 0.75
CA THR A 37 3.06 6.77 -0.48
C THR A 37 3.94 6.48 -1.70
N ALA A 38 3.61 5.46 -2.48
CA ALA A 38 4.36 5.13 -3.69
C ALA A 38 4.37 6.32 -4.69
N PRO A 39 5.42 6.48 -5.52
CA PRO A 39 5.48 7.51 -6.56
C PRO A 39 4.28 7.46 -7.51
N ALA A 40 3.88 8.62 -8.05
CA ALA A 40 2.72 8.70 -8.94
C ALA A 40 3.00 8.13 -10.34
N CYS A 41 4.23 8.29 -10.84
CA CYS A 41 4.64 7.90 -12.19
C CYS A 41 4.56 6.40 -12.48
N GLY A 42 4.42 5.55 -11.47
CA GLY A 42 4.24 4.10 -11.63
C GLY A 42 2.79 3.62 -11.64
N LEU A 43 1.80 4.51 -11.46
CA LEU A 43 0.38 4.14 -11.43
C LEU A 43 -0.30 4.50 -12.76
N PHE A 44 -1.00 3.52 -13.34
CA PHE A 44 -1.78 3.70 -14.57
C PHE A 44 -3.18 3.09 -14.40
N LEU A 45 -4.21 3.77 -14.89
CA LEU A 45 -5.56 3.21 -15.02
C LEU A 45 -5.59 2.30 -16.24
N LYS A 46 -5.88 1.01 -16.03
CA LYS A 46 -5.87 0.02 -17.11
C LYS A 46 -7.18 -0.04 -17.89
N GLU A 47 -8.31 -0.08 -17.19
CA GLU A 47 -9.62 -0.35 -17.79
C GLU A 47 -10.72 0.12 -16.83
N VAL A 48 -11.86 0.52 -17.39
CA VAL A 48 -13.11 0.74 -16.64
C VAL A 48 -14.17 -0.16 -17.27
N LYS A 49 -14.74 -1.05 -16.48
CA LYS A 49 -15.83 -1.96 -16.90
C LYS A 49 -17.17 -1.38 -16.46
N TYR A 50 -18.14 -1.45 -17.36
CA TYR A 50 -19.53 -1.04 -17.14
C TYR A 50 -20.42 -2.26 -16.94
#